data_AF-A0A423X0A8-F1
#
_entry.id   AF-A0A423X0A8-F1
#
_cell.length_a   1.000
_cell.length_b   1.000
_cell.length_c   1.000
_cell.angle_alpha   90.00
_cell.angle_beta   90.00
_cell.angle_gamma   90.00
#
_symmetry.space_group_name_H-M   'P 1'
#
loop_
_entity.id
_entity.type
_entity.pdbx_description
1 polymer ?
#
loop_
_entity_poly.entity_id
_entity_poly.type
_entity_poly.pdbx_seq_one_letter_code
_entity_poly.pdbx_strand_id
1 'polypeptide(L)'
;MAGLESSGTSTPSNRKTKICVYCGSSPGNKPEYLEAARQLARVMAANNIGLVYGGGTVGLMGEIARTLVSLSGPDAVQGIIPEPLVKYERDPTYTSTFADGNGSSLAVPEEAVFGRTTIVPDMHTRKKMMAQEVIAGGPGSGFIALPGGYGTMEELMEACTWNQLGIQSLGICLLNVNGFYDGLLSWIQKSVDEGFIAPANAGILVNATTPEDAVKALREYKVSESQMKLQWGNE
;
A
#
# COMPACT_ATOMS: atom_id res chain seq x y z
N MET A 1 -33.15 -36.42 3.40
CA MET A 1 -33.10 -35.24 4.28
C MET A 1 -31.65 -34.78 4.35
N ALA A 2 -31.42 -33.53 3.94
CA ALA A 2 -30.25 -32.67 4.12
C ALA A 2 -28.85 -33.29 4.03
N GLY A 3 -28.23 -33.16 2.85
CA GLY A 3 -26.77 -33.13 2.73
C GLY A 3 -26.25 -31.79 3.24
N LEU A 4 -25.24 -31.82 4.13
CA LEU A 4 -24.49 -30.64 4.53
C LEU A 4 -23.67 -30.14 3.34
N GLU A 5 -23.93 -28.90 2.92
CA GLU A 5 -23.03 -28.16 2.04
C GLU A 5 -21.77 -27.77 2.84
N SER A 6 -20.62 -28.28 2.39
CA SER A 6 -19.32 -27.86 2.91
C SER A 6 -19.02 -26.44 2.42
N SER A 7 -18.97 -25.49 3.37
CA SER A 7 -18.45 -24.15 3.13
C SER A 7 -17.00 -24.23 2.63
N GLY A 8 -16.79 -23.77 1.40
CA GLY A 8 -15.47 -23.75 0.77
C GLY A 8 -14.52 -22.80 1.49
N THR A 9 -13.62 -23.34 2.30
CA THR A 9 -12.45 -22.63 2.78
C THR A 9 -11.47 -22.52 1.61
N SER A 10 -11.28 -21.30 1.09
CA SER A 10 -10.31 -21.05 0.03
C SER A 10 -8.90 -21.36 0.51
N THR A 11 -8.25 -22.32 -0.14
CA THR A 11 -6.84 -22.64 0.08
C THR A 11 -5.95 -21.40 -0.13
N PRO A 12 -4.89 -21.17 0.69
CA PRO A 12 -4.02 -19.98 0.61
C PRO A 12 -3.44 -19.69 -0.79
N SER A 13 -3.32 -20.71 -1.63
CA SER A 13 -2.74 -20.66 -2.97
C SER A 13 -3.55 -19.88 -4.02
N ASN A 14 -4.81 -19.49 -3.75
CA ASN A 14 -5.68 -18.87 -4.75
C ASN A 14 -6.04 -17.40 -4.44
N ARG A 15 -5.38 -16.78 -3.46
CA ARG A 15 -5.60 -15.36 -3.13
C ARG A 15 -4.80 -14.47 -4.08
N LYS A 16 -5.43 -13.44 -4.64
CA LYS A 16 -4.76 -12.44 -5.48
C LYS A 16 -3.71 -11.68 -4.66
N THR A 17 -2.52 -11.50 -5.22
CA THR A 17 -1.47 -10.65 -4.63
C THR A 17 -1.96 -9.22 -4.53
N LYS A 18 -1.73 -8.57 -3.39
CA LYS A 18 -2.09 -7.17 -3.13
C LYS A 18 -0.85 -6.39 -2.70
N ILE A 19 -0.61 -5.23 -3.32
CA ILE A 19 0.44 -4.33 -2.90
C ILE A 19 -0.20 -3.04 -2.41
N CYS A 20 0.16 -2.60 -1.20
CA CYS A 20 -0.15 -1.25 -0.76
C CYS A 20 0.92 -0.29 -1.26
N VAL A 21 0.50 0.79 -1.91
CA VAL A 21 1.41 1.83 -2.38
C VAL A 21 1.22 3.11 -1.58
N TYR A 22 2.22 3.44 -0.77
CA TYR A 22 2.34 4.74 -0.12
C TYR A 22 3.03 5.72 -1.08
N CYS A 23 2.43 6.88 -1.33
CA CYS A 23 2.98 7.86 -2.27
C CYS A 23 2.42 9.25 -2.04
N GLY A 24 3.02 10.26 -2.64
CA GLY A 24 2.55 11.64 -2.54
C GLY A 24 1.17 11.87 -3.17
N SER A 25 0.34 12.67 -2.51
CA SER A 25 -0.86 13.27 -3.11
C SER A 25 -0.51 14.37 -4.13
N SER A 26 0.76 14.80 -4.18
CA SER A 26 1.29 15.70 -5.21
C SER A 26 2.05 14.91 -6.29
N PRO A 27 2.17 15.46 -7.52
CA PRO A 27 2.92 14.81 -8.60
C PRO A 27 4.45 14.92 -8.43
N GLY A 28 4.91 15.79 -7.53
CA GLY A 28 6.30 16.22 -7.45
C GLY A 28 6.71 17.14 -8.60
N ASN A 29 7.97 17.61 -8.56
CA ASN A 29 8.50 18.61 -9.51
C ASN A 29 9.22 17.99 -10.71
N LYS A 30 9.37 16.66 -10.74
CA LYS A 30 10.10 15.92 -11.76
C LYS A 30 9.16 14.91 -12.44
N PRO A 31 9.08 14.89 -13.78
CA PRO A 31 8.12 14.03 -14.50
C PRO A 31 8.34 12.52 -14.26
N GLU A 32 9.55 12.13 -13.89
CA GLU A 32 9.95 10.75 -13.60
C GLU A 32 9.13 10.13 -12.47
N TYR A 33 8.62 10.94 -11.53
CA TYR A 33 7.80 10.42 -10.43
C TYR A 33 6.43 9.93 -10.90
N LEU A 34 5.76 10.71 -11.75
CA LEU A 34 4.50 10.29 -12.38
C LEU A 34 4.74 9.11 -13.33
N GLU A 35 5.85 9.11 -14.06
CA GLU A 35 6.18 7.97 -14.93
C GLU A 35 6.43 6.69 -14.12
N ALA A 36 7.11 6.77 -12.99
CA ALA A 36 7.31 5.61 -12.11
C ALA A 36 5.96 5.07 -11.56
N ALA A 37 5.02 5.96 -11.23
CA ALA A 37 3.66 5.55 -10.84
C ALA A 37 2.93 4.79 -11.97
N ARG A 38 3.01 5.29 -13.21
CA ARG A 38 2.44 4.60 -14.39
C ARG A 38 3.12 3.26 -14.66
N GLN A 39 4.45 3.21 -14.61
CA GLN A 39 5.21 1.99 -14.85
C GLN A 39 4.91 0.94 -13.79
N LEU A 40 4.84 1.33 -12.51
CA LEU A 40 4.44 0.43 -11.44
C LEU A 40 3.05 -0.15 -11.67
N ALA A 41 2.06 0.67 -12.06
CA ALA A 41 0.73 0.17 -12.42
C ALA A 41 0.77 -0.83 -13.59
N ARG A 42 1.58 -0.58 -14.63
CA ARG A 42 1.75 -1.52 -15.76
C ARG A 42 2.36 -2.84 -15.32
N VAL A 43 3.39 -2.81 -14.48
CA VAL A 43 4.00 -4.02 -13.91
C VAL A 43 3.00 -4.78 -13.05
N MET A 44 2.24 -4.09 -12.20
CA MET A 44 1.19 -4.71 -11.38
C MET A 44 0.11 -5.38 -12.24
N ALA A 45 -0.37 -4.70 -13.27
CA ALA A 45 -1.37 -5.24 -14.21
C ALA A 45 -0.85 -6.49 -14.93
N ALA A 46 0.36 -6.43 -15.49
CA ALA A 46 1.00 -7.55 -16.18
C ALA A 46 1.19 -8.79 -15.29
N ASN A 47 1.22 -8.59 -13.97
CA ASN A 47 1.42 -9.62 -12.97
C ASN A 47 0.13 -9.98 -12.19
N ASN A 48 -1.03 -9.48 -12.62
CA ASN A 48 -2.33 -9.65 -11.93
C ASN A 48 -2.27 -9.30 -10.43
N ILE A 49 -1.65 -8.17 -10.10
CA ILE A 49 -1.51 -7.66 -8.74
C ILE A 49 -2.58 -6.59 -8.48
N GLY A 50 -3.27 -6.68 -7.35
CA GLY A 50 -4.20 -5.63 -6.89
C GLY A 50 -3.49 -4.50 -6.15
N LEU A 51 -4.03 -3.29 -6.23
CA LEU A 51 -3.55 -2.10 -5.53
C LEU A 51 -4.42 -1.81 -4.31
N VAL A 52 -3.76 -1.59 -3.18
CA VAL A 52 -4.34 -0.94 -2.00
C VAL A 52 -3.68 0.43 -1.87
N TYR A 53 -4.45 1.49 -1.67
CA TYR A 53 -3.85 2.83 -1.55
C TYR A 53 -4.73 3.80 -0.76
N GLY A 54 -4.22 5.03 -0.63
CA GLY A 54 -4.82 6.06 0.19
C GLY A 54 -6.11 6.69 -0.34
N GLY A 55 -6.58 6.32 -1.53
CA GLY A 55 -7.84 6.79 -2.13
C GLY A 55 -7.82 8.18 -2.77
N GLY A 56 -6.65 8.82 -2.89
CA GLY A 56 -6.53 10.12 -3.56
C GLY A 56 -6.70 10.04 -5.09
N THR A 57 -7.09 11.14 -5.72
CA THR A 57 -7.39 11.26 -7.16
C THR A 57 -6.36 12.09 -7.94
N VAL A 58 -5.45 12.74 -7.20
CA VAL A 58 -4.40 13.63 -7.69
C VAL A 58 -3.01 13.08 -7.40
N GLY A 59 -2.00 13.68 -8.05
CA GLY A 59 -0.59 13.35 -7.85
C GLY A 59 -0.28 11.88 -8.18
N LEU A 60 0.68 11.30 -7.45
CA LEU A 60 1.08 9.92 -7.68
C LEU A 60 -0.03 8.93 -7.31
N MET A 61 -0.81 9.22 -6.26
CA MET A 61 -1.96 8.40 -5.83
C MET A 61 -2.99 8.24 -6.94
N GLY A 62 -3.43 9.36 -7.53
CA GLY A 62 -4.39 9.34 -8.63
C GLY A 62 -3.84 8.68 -9.88
N GLU A 63 -2.56 8.90 -10.19
CA GLU A 63 -1.92 8.37 -11.39
C GLU A 63 -1.81 6.85 -11.37
N ILE A 64 -1.32 6.26 -10.27
CA ILE A 64 -1.19 4.80 -10.17
C ILE A 64 -2.56 4.12 -10.17
N ALA A 65 -3.54 4.66 -9.43
CA ALA A 65 -4.89 4.11 -9.37
C ALA A 65 -5.56 4.12 -10.74
N ARG A 66 -5.60 5.27 -11.41
CA ARG A 66 -6.25 5.40 -12.71
C ARG A 66 -5.58 4.61 -13.81
N THR A 67 -4.24 4.56 -13.80
CA THR A 67 -3.51 3.71 -14.75
C THR A 67 -3.87 2.24 -14.54
N LEU A 68 -3.87 1.74 -13.30
CA LEU A 68 -4.18 0.34 -13.04
C LEU A 68 -5.65 -0.01 -13.35
N VAL A 69 -6.60 0.87 -13.02
CA VAL A 69 -8.02 0.68 -13.40
C VAL A 69 -8.16 0.59 -14.91
N SER A 70 -7.51 1.47 -15.67
CA SER A 70 -7.57 1.44 -17.15
C SER A 70 -7.06 0.12 -17.75
N LEU A 71 -6.19 -0.59 -17.03
CA LEU A 71 -5.54 -1.83 -17.48
C LEU A 71 -6.20 -3.10 -16.94
N SER A 72 -6.82 -3.04 -15.76
CA SER A 72 -7.24 -4.22 -14.99
C SER A 72 -8.64 -4.12 -14.39
N GLY A 73 -9.36 -3.02 -14.65
CA GLY A 73 -10.71 -2.76 -14.14
C GLY A 73 -10.75 -2.23 -12.70
N PRO A 74 -11.93 -1.73 -12.27
CA PRO A 74 -12.11 -1.10 -10.96
C PRO A 74 -11.85 -2.03 -9.78
N ASP A 75 -12.13 -3.33 -9.93
CA ASP A 75 -11.91 -4.35 -8.91
C ASP A 75 -10.42 -4.59 -8.59
N ALA A 76 -9.51 -4.16 -9.46
CA ALA A 76 -8.08 -4.26 -9.24
C ALA A 76 -7.56 -3.22 -8.23
N VAL A 77 -8.35 -2.20 -7.88
CA VAL A 77 -7.92 -1.08 -7.02
C VAL A 77 -8.88 -0.91 -5.84
N GLN A 78 -8.30 -0.73 -4.66
CA GLN A 78 -9.01 -0.45 -3.42
C GLN A 78 -8.40 0.79 -2.74
N GLY A 79 -9.14 1.89 -2.74
CA GLY A 79 -8.84 3.10 -1.97
C GLY A 79 -9.46 3.05 -0.57
N ILE A 80 -8.73 3.51 0.45
CA ILE A 80 -9.25 3.68 1.81
C ILE A 80 -9.10 5.15 2.22
N ILE A 81 -10.23 5.82 2.42
CA ILE A 81 -10.30 7.26 2.68
C ILE A 81 -10.94 7.49 4.05
N PRO A 82 -10.39 8.35 4.91
CA PRO A 82 -11.04 8.67 6.17
C PRO A 82 -12.14 9.70 5.93
N GLU A 83 -13.26 9.57 6.65
CA GLU A 83 -14.44 10.42 6.51
C GLU A 83 -14.14 11.92 6.61
N PRO A 84 -13.25 12.41 7.51
CA PRO A 84 -12.89 13.81 7.54
C PRO A 84 -12.32 14.32 6.21
N LEU A 85 -11.44 13.56 5.54
CA LEU A 85 -10.82 14.01 4.30
C LEU A 85 -11.84 14.11 3.16
N VAL A 86 -12.87 13.26 3.13
CA VAL A 86 -13.97 13.40 2.16
C VAL A 86 -14.70 14.74 2.29
N LYS A 87 -14.83 15.26 3.52
CA LYS A 87 -15.53 16.52 3.78
C LYS A 87 -14.68 17.75 3.44
N TYR A 88 -13.36 17.66 3.61
CA TYR A 88 -12.42 18.77 3.42
C TYR A 88 -11.77 18.82 2.04
N GLU A 89 -11.45 17.67 1.45
CA GLU A 89 -10.82 17.54 0.12
C GLU A 89 -11.89 17.25 -0.93
N ARG A 90 -12.70 18.26 -1.26
CA ARG A 90 -13.61 18.18 -2.41
C ARG A 90 -12.80 18.31 -3.70
N ASP A 91 -12.44 17.18 -4.30
CA ASP A 91 -11.90 17.13 -5.66
C ASP A 91 -13.08 17.02 -6.66
N PRO A 92 -13.07 17.78 -7.78
CA PRO A 92 -14.09 17.69 -8.84
C PRO A 92 -14.33 16.29 -9.41
N THR A 93 -13.37 15.38 -9.26
CA THR A 93 -13.46 13.97 -9.68
C THR A 93 -14.27 13.09 -8.73
N TYR A 94 -14.73 13.63 -7.60
CA TYR A 94 -15.58 12.93 -6.65
C TYR A 94 -17.04 13.04 -7.11
N THR A 95 -17.40 12.22 -8.09
CA THR A 95 -18.72 12.23 -8.73
C THR A 95 -19.65 11.15 -8.21
N SER A 96 -19.11 10.15 -7.49
CA SER A 96 -19.87 9.02 -6.95
C SER A 96 -20.34 9.28 -5.53
N THR A 97 -21.41 8.62 -5.09
CA THR A 97 -21.97 8.80 -3.73
C THR A 97 -21.88 7.52 -2.92
N PHE A 98 -21.30 7.60 -1.72
CA PHE A 98 -21.31 6.54 -0.72
C PHE A 98 -22.41 6.81 0.31
N ALA A 99 -23.30 5.85 0.53
CA ALA A 99 -24.34 5.96 1.56
C ALA A 99 -23.73 5.57 2.92
N ASP A 100 -23.65 6.52 3.86
CA ASP A 100 -23.00 6.33 5.15
C ASP A 100 -23.87 5.59 6.21
N GLY A 101 -24.94 4.92 5.79
CA GLY A 101 -25.90 4.26 6.69
C GLY A 101 -26.77 5.22 7.52
N ASN A 102 -26.43 6.52 7.57
CA ASN A 102 -27.15 7.57 8.29
C ASN A 102 -27.96 8.49 7.35
N GLY A 103 -28.08 8.12 6.07
CA GLY A 103 -28.82 8.88 5.06
C GLY A 103 -28.04 10.05 4.46
N SER A 104 -26.75 10.20 4.77
CA SER A 104 -25.87 11.17 4.15
C SER A 104 -25.08 10.50 3.00
N SER A 105 -24.99 11.20 1.87
CA SER A 105 -24.22 10.76 0.71
C SER A 105 -22.88 11.47 0.70
N LEU A 106 -21.81 10.74 0.95
CA LEU A 106 -20.45 11.26 0.86
C LEU A 106 -19.98 11.15 -0.59
N ALA A 107 -19.45 12.24 -1.14
CA ALA A 107 -18.84 12.21 -2.46
C ALA A 107 -17.57 11.35 -2.40
N VAL A 108 -17.38 10.44 -3.34
CA VAL A 108 -16.19 9.57 -3.43
C VAL A 108 -15.67 9.55 -4.86
N PRO A 109 -14.38 9.20 -5.08
CA PRO A 109 -13.81 9.07 -6.41
C PRO A 109 -14.65 8.17 -7.32
N GLU A 110 -14.67 8.50 -8.61
CA GLU A 110 -15.37 7.68 -9.61
C GLU A 110 -14.76 6.28 -9.70
N GLU A 111 -15.56 5.25 -9.38
CA GLU A 111 -15.09 3.87 -9.32
C GLU A 111 -14.52 3.39 -10.66
N ALA A 112 -15.16 3.75 -11.77
CA ALA A 112 -14.69 3.39 -13.12
C ALA A 112 -13.32 3.99 -13.48
N VAL A 113 -12.85 4.98 -12.72
CA VAL A 113 -11.59 5.69 -12.96
C VAL A 113 -10.56 5.38 -11.90
N PHE A 114 -10.93 5.30 -10.62
CA PHE A 114 -9.99 5.14 -9.49
C PHE A 114 -10.17 3.85 -8.69
N GLY A 115 -11.18 3.06 -9.04
CA GLY A 115 -11.50 1.78 -8.40
C GLY A 115 -12.34 1.94 -7.16
N ARG A 116 -12.54 0.82 -6.46
CA ARG A 116 -13.42 0.76 -5.30
C ARG A 116 -12.86 1.59 -4.16
N THR A 117 -13.75 2.25 -3.42
CA THR A 117 -13.38 3.10 -2.30
C THR A 117 -14.12 2.66 -1.05
N THR A 118 -13.42 2.60 0.08
CA THR A 118 -13.99 2.36 1.40
C THR A 118 -13.74 3.57 2.30
N ILE A 119 -14.81 4.07 2.90
CA ILE A 119 -14.74 5.15 3.88
C ILE A 119 -14.58 4.57 5.28
N VAL A 120 -13.67 5.15 6.05
CA VAL A 120 -13.41 4.77 7.44
C VAL A 120 -13.50 5.99 8.38
N PRO A 121 -13.75 5.82 9.68
CA PRO A 121 -13.99 6.96 10.58
C PRO A 121 -12.76 7.86 10.76
N ASP A 122 -11.55 7.28 10.74
CA ASP A 122 -10.32 7.96 11.15
C ASP A 122 -9.06 7.41 10.47
N MET A 123 -7.93 8.11 10.66
CA MET A 123 -6.63 7.75 10.07
C MET A 123 -6.02 6.46 10.61
N HIS A 124 -6.27 6.09 11.87
CA HIS A 124 -5.75 4.85 12.43
C HIS A 124 -6.46 3.65 11.82
N THR A 125 -7.79 3.72 11.74
CA THR A 125 -8.62 2.71 11.08
C THR A 125 -8.24 2.58 9.59
N ARG A 126 -7.92 3.70 8.92
CA ARG A 126 -7.41 3.70 7.54
C ARG A 126 -6.13 2.89 7.39
N LYS A 127 -5.08 3.23 8.14
CA LYS A 127 -3.78 2.54 8.05
C LYS A 127 -3.90 1.07 8.40
N LYS A 128 -4.67 0.75 9.44
CA LYS A 128 -4.96 -0.62 9.85
C LYS A 128 -5.65 -1.41 8.73
N MET A 129 -6.70 -0.86 8.12
CA MET A 129 -7.42 -1.52 7.02
C MET A 129 -6.53 -1.72 5.80
N MET A 130 -5.75 -0.69 5.40
CA MET A 130 -4.78 -0.80 4.29
C MET A 130 -3.81 -1.97 4.53
N ALA A 131 -3.23 -2.07 5.72
CA ALA A 131 -2.32 -3.16 6.05
C ALA A 131 -3.02 -4.52 6.11
N GLN A 132 -4.21 -4.61 6.70
CA GLN A 132 -4.98 -5.86 6.77
C GLN A 132 -5.32 -6.40 5.39
N GLU A 133 -5.70 -5.54 4.44
CA GLU A 133 -5.98 -5.91 3.06
C GLU A 133 -4.76 -6.53 2.37
N VAL A 134 -3.56 -5.99 2.61
CA VAL A 134 -2.30 -6.52 2.06
C VAL A 134 -1.90 -7.83 2.75
N ILE A 135 -1.99 -7.89 4.08
CA ILE A 135 -1.69 -9.10 4.88
C ILE A 135 -2.59 -10.26 4.47
N ALA A 136 -3.86 -9.99 4.13
CA ALA A 136 -4.79 -11.00 3.63
C ALA A 136 -4.54 -11.41 2.17
N GLY A 137 -3.66 -10.70 1.44
CA GLY A 137 -3.30 -10.97 0.06
C GLY A 137 -2.54 -12.27 -0.16
N GLY A 138 -2.38 -12.66 -1.43
CA GLY A 138 -1.61 -13.84 -1.83
C GLY A 138 -0.09 -13.68 -1.70
N PRO A 139 0.70 -14.71 -2.04
CA PRO A 139 2.16 -14.62 -2.07
C PRO A 139 2.67 -13.43 -2.89
N GLY A 140 3.74 -12.80 -2.42
CA GLY A 140 4.30 -11.58 -3.01
C GLY A 140 3.55 -10.29 -2.67
N SER A 141 2.57 -10.34 -1.76
CA SER A 141 1.94 -9.13 -1.22
C SER A 141 2.92 -8.37 -0.33
N GLY A 142 2.77 -7.05 -0.28
CA GLY A 142 3.67 -6.21 0.48
C GLY A 142 3.42 -4.72 0.28
N PHE A 143 4.39 -3.92 0.69
CA PHE A 143 4.28 -2.48 0.71
C PHE A 143 5.33 -1.86 -0.20
N ILE A 144 4.95 -0.88 -1.02
CA ILE A 144 5.86 -0.07 -1.82
C ILE A 144 5.68 1.39 -1.43
N ALA A 145 6.78 2.11 -1.21
CA ALA A 145 6.80 3.55 -1.12
C ALA A 145 7.36 4.16 -2.41
N LEU A 146 6.50 4.89 -3.13
CA LEU A 146 6.88 5.85 -4.16
C LEU A 146 7.14 7.22 -3.52
N PRO A 147 7.86 8.14 -4.19
CA PRO A 147 8.16 9.46 -3.66
C PRO A 147 6.96 10.16 -3.02
N GLY A 148 7.18 10.75 -1.85
CA GLY A 148 6.10 11.33 -1.04
C GLY A 148 6.62 12.15 0.13
N GLY A 149 5.70 12.83 0.81
CA GLY A 149 6.02 13.72 1.93
C GLY A 149 5.96 13.01 3.29
N TYR A 150 5.67 13.78 4.35
CA TYR A 150 5.61 13.26 5.71
C TYR A 150 4.58 12.15 5.90
N GLY A 151 3.41 12.23 5.27
CA GLY A 151 2.39 11.17 5.37
C GLY A 151 2.91 9.82 4.85
N THR A 152 3.53 9.83 3.66
CA THR A 152 4.15 8.63 3.08
C THR A 152 5.27 8.08 3.98
N MET A 153 6.08 8.96 4.57
CA MET A 153 7.16 8.54 5.48
C MET A 153 6.61 7.91 6.76
N GLU A 154 5.54 8.48 7.33
CA GLU A 154 4.88 7.97 8.52
C GLU A 154 4.29 6.57 8.29
N GLU A 155 3.56 6.40 7.18
CA GLU A 155 2.99 5.10 6.78
C GLU A 155 4.09 4.05 6.53
N LEU A 156 5.19 4.45 5.90
CA LEU A 156 6.35 3.60 5.64
C LEU A 156 7.03 3.14 6.94
N MET A 157 7.33 4.07 7.85
CA MET A 157 8.01 3.74 9.10
C MET A 157 7.14 2.92 10.04
N GLU A 158 5.82 3.13 10.02
CA GLU A 158 4.86 2.28 10.73
C GLU A 158 4.90 0.84 10.19
N ALA A 159 4.86 0.65 8.87
CA ALA A 159 4.96 -0.68 8.26
C ALA A 159 6.29 -1.39 8.61
N CYS A 160 7.41 -0.65 8.59
CA CYS A 160 8.73 -1.16 8.98
C CYS A 160 8.75 -1.59 10.45
N THR A 161 8.19 -0.77 11.33
CA THR A 161 8.13 -1.06 12.76
C THR A 161 7.25 -2.28 13.04
N TRP A 162 6.11 -2.42 12.35
CA TRP A 162 5.27 -3.62 12.47
C TRP A 162 5.97 -4.88 11.96
N ASN A 163 6.77 -4.77 10.90
CA ASN A 163 7.63 -5.88 10.47
C ASN A 163 8.64 -6.22 11.57
N GLN A 164 9.37 -5.24 12.10
CA GLN A 164 10.38 -5.44 13.15
C GLN A 164 9.79 -6.09 14.41
N LEU A 165 8.58 -5.70 14.80
CA LEU A 165 7.87 -6.20 15.98
C LEU A 165 7.18 -7.56 15.75
N GLY A 166 7.24 -8.13 14.54
CA GLY A 166 6.60 -9.40 14.22
C GLY A 166 5.08 -9.35 14.05
N ILE A 167 4.50 -8.16 13.93
CA ILE A 167 3.06 -7.98 13.69
C ILE A 167 2.69 -8.44 12.27
N GLN A 168 3.61 -8.29 11.32
CA GLN A 168 3.47 -8.74 9.94
C GLN A 168 4.85 -9.14 9.37
N SER A 169 4.88 -9.91 8.29
CA SER A 169 6.10 -10.52 7.72
C SER A 169 6.28 -10.30 6.22
N LEU A 170 5.53 -9.35 5.66
CA LEU A 170 5.57 -8.97 4.26
C LEU A 170 6.73 -8.01 3.99
N GLY A 171 7.22 -8.04 2.75
CA GLY A 171 8.27 -7.15 2.28
C GLY A 171 7.80 -5.70 2.21
N ILE A 172 8.76 -4.78 2.40
CA ILE A 172 8.56 -3.33 2.32
C ILE A 172 9.64 -2.78 1.41
N CYS A 173 9.26 -2.12 0.32
CA CYS A 173 10.18 -1.66 -0.70
C CYS A 173 10.11 -0.15 -0.93
N LEU A 174 11.26 0.50 -1.01
CA LEU A 174 11.41 1.84 -1.57
C LEU A 174 11.57 1.72 -3.09
N LEU A 175 10.67 2.34 -3.85
CA LEU A 175 10.91 2.59 -5.26
C LEU A 175 11.63 3.93 -5.40
N ASN A 176 12.96 3.87 -5.38
CA ASN A 176 13.88 5.00 -5.32
C ASN A 176 14.09 5.66 -6.68
N VAL A 177 13.08 6.41 -7.10
CA VAL A 177 13.08 7.16 -8.36
C VAL A 177 14.03 8.35 -8.26
N ASN A 178 15.04 8.40 -9.14
CA ASN A 178 15.97 9.52 -9.25
C ASN A 178 16.65 9.90 -7.90
N GLY A 179 17.00 8.88 -7.10
CA GLY A 179 17.68 9.05 -5.82
C GLY A 179 16.86 9.72 -4.72
N PHE A 180 15.52 9.79 -4.87
CA PHE A 180 14.63 10.44 -3.90
C PHE A 180 14.84 9.95 -2.45
N TYR A 181 15.13 8.66 -2.26
CA TYR A 181 15.31 8.04 -0.96
C TYR A 181 16.77 7.87 -0.52
N ASP A 182 17.76 8.40 -1.26
CA ASP A 182 19.18 8.23 -0.92
C ASP A 182 19.53 8.75 0.47
N GLY A 183 18.89 9.85 0.89
CA GLY A 183 19.03 10.39 2.25
C GLY A 183 18.47 9.45 3.33
N LEU A 184 17.34 8.79 3.07
CA LEU A 184 16.76 7.81 3.99
C LEU A 184 17.64 6.56 4.08
N LEU A 185 18.12 6.05 2.95
CA LEU A 185 19.03 4.90 2.92
C LEU A 185 20.32 5.18 3.68
N SER A 186 20.86 6.39 3.53
CA SER A 186 22.04 6.85 4.29
C SER A 186 21.75 6.92 5.80
N TRP A 187 20.57 7.40 6.18
CA TRP A 187 20.14 7.41 7.58
C TRP A 187 20.00 5.99 8.16
N ILE A 188 19.42 5.04 7.43
CA ILE A 188 19.31 3.64 7.86
C ILE A 188 20.70 3.06 8.09
N GLN A 189 21.62 3.24 7.15
CA GLN A 189 23.00 2.76 7.30
C GLN A 189 23.65 3.37 8.55
N LYS A 190 23.52 4.69 8.75
CA LYS A 190 24.03 5.34 9.95
C LYS A 190 23.39 4.79 11.24
N SER A 191 22.09 4.53 11.25
CA SER A 191 21.40 3.94 12.39
C SER A 191 21.85 2.51 12.67
N VAL A 192 22.26 1.74 11.66
CA VAL A 192 22.89 0.43 11.83
C VAL A 192 24.27 0.58 12.43
N ASP A 193 25.09 1.47 11.87
CA ASP A 193 26.47 1.70 12.33
C ASP A 193 26.52 2.18 13.80
N GLU A 194 25.53 3.00 14.20
CA GLU A 194 25.36 3.51 15.56
C GLU A 194 24.55 2.57 16.48
N GLY A 195 24.12 1.40 15.99
CA GLY A 195 23.47 0.36 16.79
C GLY A 195 21.99 0.60 17.16
N PHE A 196 21.33 1.59 16.56
CA PHE A 196 19.89 1.82 16.73
C PHE A 196 19.03 0.85 15.90
N ILE A 197 19.56 0.35 14.79
CA ILE A 197 18.95 -0.72 13.98
C ILE A 197 19.89 -1.93 14.00
N ALA A 198 19.38 -3.10 14.39
CA ALA A 198 20.18 -4.33 14.31
C ALA A 198 20.55 -4.62 12.84
N PRO A 199 21.79 -5.07 12.52
CA PRO A 199 22.20 -5.33 11.15
C PRO A 199 21.26 -6.24 10.35
N ALA A 200 20.68 -7.25 10.99
CA ALA A 200 19.71 -8.13 10.36
C ALA A 200 18.36 -7.43 10.04
N ASN A 201 17.98 -6.39 10.80
CA ASN A 201 16.78 -5.59 10.54
C ASN A 201 16.99 -4.52 9.47
N ALA A 202 18.21 -4.23 9.04
CA ALA A 202 18.47 -3.32 7.92
C ALA A 202 17.78 -3.80 6.63
N GLY A 203 17.67 -5.13 6.45
CA GLY A 203 17.01 -5.76 5.31
C GLY A 203 15.48 -5.72 5.35
N ILE A 204 14.85 -5.15 6.39
CA ILE A 204 13.39 -4.96 6.43
C ILE A 204 12.93 -4.04 5.29
N LEU A 205 13.69 -2.98 5.02
CA LEU A 205 13.39 -2.02 3.97
C LEU A 205 14.31 -2.25 2.77
N VAL A 206 13.75 -2.81 1.70
CA VAL A 206 14.50 -3.10 0.46
C VAL A 206 14.44 -1.92 -0.51
N ASN A 207 15.56 -1.64 -1.18
CA ASN A 207 15.65 -0.59 -2.19
C ASN A 207 15.52 -1.18 -3.60
N ALA A 208 14.70 -0.57 -4.44
CA ALA A 208 14.62 -0.84 -5.88
C ALA A 208 14.60 0.47 -6.66
N THR A 209 15.21 0.49 -7.84
CA THR A 209 15.23 1.67 -8.73
C THR A 209 14.28 1.54 -9.90
N THR A 210 13.73 0.33 -10.13
CA THR A 210 12.73 0.04 -11.16
C THR A 210 11.50 -0.61 -10.55
N PRO A 211 10.30 -0.44 -11.14
CA PRO A 211 9.09 -1.09 -10.63
C PRO A 211 9.13 -2.61 -10.71
N GLU A 212 9.79 -3.19 -11.73
CA GLU A 212 10.00 -4.63 -11.87
C GLU A 212 10.83 -5.17 -10.69
N ASP A 213 11.93 -4.50 -10.36
CA ASP A 213 12.77 -4.88 -9.23
C ASP A 213 12.03 -4.71 -7.90
N ALA A 214 11.17 -3.69 -7.76
CA ALA A 214 10.36 -3.52 -6.56
C ALA A 214 9.38 -4.67 -6.35
N VAL A 215 8.64 -5.07 -7.40
CA VAL A 215 7.71 -6.21 -7.35
C VAL A 215 8.45 -7.52 -7.13
N LYS A 216 9.63 -7.70 -7.76
CA LYS A 216 10.48 -8.86 -7.55
C LYS A 216 10.97 -8.92 -6.10
N ALA A 217 11.44 -7.81 -5.53
CA ALA A 217 11.92 -7.73 -4.17
C ALA A 217 10.85 -8.14 -3.15
N LEU A 218 9.59 -7.75 -3.36
CA LEU A 218 8.48 -8.19 -2.51
C LEU A 218 8.21 -9.70 -2.60
N ARG A 219 8.32 -10.30 -3.79
CA ARG A 219 8.15 -11.75 -3.99
C ARG A 219 9.25 -12.57 -3.35
N GLU A 220 10.48 -12.06 -3.41
CA GLU A 220 11.68 -12.74 -2.92
C GLU A 220 12.00 -12.40 -1.46
N TYR A 221 11.25 -11.48 -0.85
CA TYR A 221 11.48 -11.02 0.50
C TYR A 221 11.47 -12.17 1.50
N LYS A 222 12.49 -12.16 2.38
CA LYS A 222 12.59 -13.05 3.52
C LYS A 222 12.66 -12.21 4.78
N VAL A 223 11.85 -12.59 5.75
CA VAL A 223 11.81 -11.96 7.06
C VAL A 223 13.20 -12.05 7.71
N SER A 224 13.60 -10.94 8.35
CA SER A 224 14.83 -10.87 9.12
C SER A 224 14.88 -11.96 10.21
N GLU A 225 16.05 -12.59 10.38
CA GLU A 225 16.28 -13.55 11.47
C GLU A 225 16.16 -12.91 12.87
N SER A 226 16.29 -11.58 12.97
CA SER A 226 16.12 -10.81 14.21
C SER A 226 14.73 -10.20 14.38
N GLN A 227 13.74 -10.62 13.59
CA GLN A 227 12.35 -10.22 13.83
C GLN A 227 11.92 -10.65 15.24
N MET A 228 11.32 -9.71 15.99
CA MET A 228 10.86 -10.02 17.32
C MET A 228 9.64 -10.96 17.24
N LYS A 229 9.68 -12.06 17.99
CA LYS A 229 8.55 -13.01 18.09
C LYS A 229 7.57 -12.58 19.17
N LEU A 230 7.14 -11.31 19.14
CA LEU A 230 6.17 -10.80 20.10
C LEU A 230 4.79 -11.37 19.78
N GLN A 231 4.18 -12.02 20.76
CA GLN A 231 2.76 -12.38 20.69
C GLN A 231 1.95 -11.23 21.26
N TRP A 232 1.10 -10.62 20.43
CA TRP A 232 0.21 -9.55 20.86
C TRP A 232 -1.21 -10.12 21.03
N GLY A 233 -1.66 -10.24 22.30
CA GLY A 233 -2.99 -10.68 22.74
C GLY A 233 -2.92 -11.27 24.17
N ASN A 234 -3.69 -10.87 25.18
CA ASN A 234 -5.10 -10.50 25.19
C ASN A 234 -5.37 -9.15 25.89
N GLU A 235 -6.01 -8.21 25.17
CA GLU A 235 -7.00 -7.27 25.74
C GLU A 235 -8.17 -7.16 24.77
#